data_AF-N4TV37-F1
#
_entry.id   AF-N4TV37-F1
#
_cell.length_a   1.000
_cell.length_b   1.000
_cell.length_c   1.000
_cell.angle_alpha   90.00
_cell.angle_beta   90.00
_cell.angle_gamma   90.00
#
_symmetry.space_group_name_H-M   'P 1'
#
loop_
_entity.id
_entity.type
_entity.pdbx_description
1 polymer ?
#
loop_
_entity_poly.entity_id
_entity_poly.type
_entity_poly.pdbx_seq_one_letter_code
_entity_poly.pdbx_strand_id
1 'polypeptide(L)'
;MAPSVEHFNFRILIVGAGPVGLTAAAALSQDGHSVTVLERHPDLQTQGGTPTVQPAAARAYTHIGLGAALAAISITGHGLYSWPLWTADGQEYTADLIITADGIKSKIRQIIYPDRAVEPVPTPECIFPSQVPRRILKSDDRVAPYLEPNTTHGTLGPSKFSICRATVEGNFAMT
;
A
#
# COMPACT_ATOMS: atom_id res chain seq x y z
N MET A 1 21.30 -10.55 33.51
CA MET A 1 20.69 -11.31 32.40
C MET A 1 19.57 -10.46 31.82
N ALA A 2 19.31 -10.52 30.51
CA ALA A 2 18.03 -10.05 29.98
C ALA A 2 16.92 -11.00 30.46
N PRO A 3 15.67 -10.54 30.67
CA PRO A 3 14.56 -11.43 30.99
C PRO A 3 14.32 -12.40 29.83
N SER A 4 14.07 -13.67 30.14
CA SER A 4 13.62 -14.66 29.16
C SER A 4 12.19 -14.34 28.74
N VAL A 5 12.02 -13.84 27.52
CA VAL A 5 10.69 -13.64 26.92
C VAL A 5 10.12 -15.02 26.56
N GLU A 6 8.98 -15.38 27.14
CA GLU A 6 8.23 -16.56 26.72
C GLU A 6 7.66 -16.30 25.31
N HIS A 7 8.07 -17.13 24.35
CA HIS A 7 7.60 -17.04 22.98
C HIS A 7 6.33 -17.88 22.83
N PHE A 8 5.17 -17.22 23.00
CA PHE A 8 3.86 -17.85 22.80
C PHE A 8 3.58 -18.07 21.31
N ASN A 9 3.14 -19.27 20.95
CA ASN A 9 2.66 -19.55 19.59
C ASN A 9 1.14 -19.32 19.52
N PHE A 10 0.75 -18.13 19.05
CA PHE A 10 -0.64 -17.77 18.83
C PHE A 10 -1.12 -18.22 17.45
N ARG A 11 -2.40 -18.59 17.35
CA ARG A 11 -3.14 -18.68 16.09
C ARG A 11 -3.72 -17.29 15.79
N ILE A 12 -3.31 -16.71 14.66
CA ILE A 12 -3.63 -15.32 14.31
C ILE A 12 -4.42 -15.30 12.99
N LEU A 13 -5.57 -14.65 12.99
CA LEU A 13 -6.37 -14.41 11.78
C LEU A 13 -6.06 -13.01 11.23
N ILE A 14 -5.76 -12.94 9.93
CA ILE A 14 -5.57 -11.70 9.18
C ILE A 14 -6.64 -11.56 8.10
N VAL A 15 -7.55 -10.61 8.24
CA VAL A 15 -8.63 -10.40 7.26
C VAL A 15 -8.22 -9.36 6.21
N GLY A 16 -7.97 -9.77 4.98
CA GLY A 16 -7.58 -8.94 3.84
C GLY A 16 -6.10 -9.08 3.47
N ALA A 17 -5.82 -9.39 2.21
CA ALA A 17 -4.47 -9.60 1.66
C ALA A 17 -3.86 -8.32 1.04
N GLY A 18 -4.32 -7.14 1.48
CA GLY A 18 -3.68 -5.87 1.12
C GLY A 18 -2.25 -5.75 1.69
N PRO A 19 -1.49 -4.71 1.28
CA PRO A 19 -0.07 -4.57 1.65
C PRO A 19 0.20 -4.63 3.15
N VAL A 20 -0.69 -4.07 3.98
CA VAL A 20 -0.61 -4.12 5.45
C VAL A 20 -0.79 -5.55 5.98
N GLY A 21 -1.69 -6.33 5.39
CA GLY A 21 -2.05 -7.68 5.85
C GLY A 21 -0.96 -8.68 5.54
N LEU A 22 -0.42 -8.65 4.32
CA LEU A 22 0.73 -9.46 3.94
C LEU A 22 2.01 -9.08 4.71
N THR A 23 2.21 -7.80 5.04
CA THR A 23 3.32 -7.37 5.89
C THR A 23 3.19 -7.94 7.31
N ALA A 24 2.02 -7.82 7.92
CA ALA A 24 1.75 -8.39 9.24
C ALA A 24 1.86 -9.91 9.23
N ALA A 25 1.36 -10.58 8.19
CA ALA A 25 1.43 -12.02 8.04
C ALA A 25 2.88 -12.54 7.99
N ALA A 26 3.73 -11.89 7.18
CA ALA A 26 5.13 -12.25 7.07
C ALA A 26 5.91 -12.05 8.37
N ALA A 27 5.70 -10.92 9.07
CA ALA A 27 6.35 -10.64 10.34
C ALA A 27 5.94 -11.65 11.42
N LEU A 28 4.63 -11.83 11.63
CA LEU A 28 4.11 -12.72 12.69
C LEU A 28 4.42 -14.20 12.41
N SER A 29 4.58 -14.60 11.14
CA SER A 29 5.06 -15.94 10.78
C SER A 29 6.56 -16.10 11.05
N GLN A 30 7.37 -15.05 10.91
CA GLN A 30 8.80 -15.05 11.24
C GLN A 30 9.04 -15.07 12.75
N ASP A 31 8.17 -14.42 13.53
CA ASP A 31 8.14 -14.51 15.00
C ASP A 31 7.59 -15.86 15.53
N GLY A 32 7.21 -16.78 14.62
CA GLY A 32 6.87 -18.17 14.93
C GLY A 32 5.39 -18.44 15.27
N HIS A 33 4.49 -17.49 14.98
CA HIS A 33 3.05 -17.66 15.17
C HIS A 33 2.37 -18.38 13.99
N SER A 34 1.23 -19.03 14.25
CA SER A 34 0.41 -19.68 13.22
C SER A 34 -0.55 -18.67 12.58
N VAL A 35 -0.23 -18.17 11.38
CA VAL A 35 -1.02 -17.12 10.71
C VAL A 35 -1.90 -17.68 9.59
N THR A 36 -3.18 -17.27 9.58
CA THR A 36 -4.12 -17.48 8.47
C THR A 36 -4.50 -16.13 7.87
N VAL A 37 -4.35 -15.96 6.54
CA VAL A 37 -4.78 -14.74 5.83
C VAL A 37 -6.03 -15.03 4.99
N LEU A 38 -7.02 -14.15 5.04
CA LEU A 38 -8.21 -14.16 4.21
C LEU A 38 -8.15 -13.05 3.15
N GLU A 39 -8.85 -13.21 2.05
CA GLU A 39 -9.16 -12.14 1.10
C GLU A 39 -10.48 -12.45 0.38
N ARG A 40 -11.30 -11.43 0.16
CA ARG A 40 -12.62 -11.56 -0.49
C ARG A 40 -12.53 -11.67 -2.02
N HIS A 41 -11.40 -11.26 -2.60
CA HIS A 41 -11.14 -11.32 -4.03
C HIS A 41 -10.23 -12.51 -4.37
N PRO A 42 -10.66 -13.43 -5.26
CA PRO A 42 -9.87 -14.62 -5.60
C PRO A 42 -8.64 -14.31 -6.48
N ASP A 43 -8.65 -13.18 -7.19
CA ASP A 43 -7.64 -12.77 -8.15
C ASP A 43 -6.87 -11.52 -7.71
N LEU A 44 -5.61 -11.42 -8.10
CA LEU A 44 -4.79 -10.21 -7.91
C LEU A 44 -5.36 -9.03 -8.70
N GLN A 45 -5.78 -7.97 -8.00
CA GLN A 45 -6.36 -6.79 -8.63
C GLN A 45 -5.31 -5.76 -9.04
N THR A 46 -5.34 -5.35 -10.30
CA THR A 46 -4.52 -4.27 -10.87
C THR A 46 -5.17 -2.88 -10.75
N GLN A 47 -6.31 -2.76 -10.06
CA GLN A 47 -6.98 -1.47 -9.86
C GLN A 47 -6.22 -0.59 -8.86
N GLY A 48 -5.48 0.39 -9.39
CA GLY A 48 -4.83 1.44 -8.61
C GLY A 48 -3.92 2.33 -9.46
N GLY A 49 -3.46 3.44 -8.86
CA GLY A 49 -2.26 4.13 -9.34
C GLY A 49 -1.00 3.43 -8.84
N THR A 50 0.18 3.78 -9.37
CA THR A 50 1.46 3.22 -8.90
C THR A 50 1.76 3.72 -7.47
N PRO A 51 1.69 2.88 -6.42
CA PRO A 51 1.73 3.35 -5.04
C PRO A 51 3.12 3.84 -4.63
N THR A 52 3.17 4.82 -3.73
CA THR A 52 4.42 5.32 -3.13
C THR A 52 4.72 4.57 -1.85
N VAL A 53 5.73 3.70 -1.86
CA VAL A 53 6.22 3.03 -0.64
C VAL A 53 7.01 4.04 0.20
N GLN A 54 6.45 4.45 1.33
CA GLN A 54 7.09 5.41 2.24
C GLN A 54 8.23 4.76 3.04
N PRO A 55 9.23 5.53 3.55
CA PRO A 55 10.41 4.99 4.23
C PRO A 55 10.13 4.09 5.44
N ALA A 56 9.05 4.33 6.19
CA ALA A 56 8.64 3.46 7.29
C ALA A 56 8.20 2.07 6.79
N ALA A 57 7.38 2.02 5.73
CA ALA A 57 6.99 0.77 5.09
C ALA A 57 8.20 0.07 4.45
N ALA A 58 9.09 0.79 3.76
CA ALA A 58 10.32 0.24 3.19
C ALA A 58 11.21 -0.44 4.26
N ARG A 59 11.32 0.16 5.46
CA ARG A 59 12.01 -0.47 6.59
C ARG A 59 11.31 -1.74 7.07
N ALA A 60 9.98 -1.71 7.26
CA ALA A 60 9.21 -2.89 7.67
C ALA A 60 9.35 -4.05 6.65
N TYR A 61 9.19 -3.75 5.35
CA TYR A 61 9.42 -4.71 4.27
C TYR A 61 10.86 -5.27 4.25
N THR A 62 11.86 -4.47 4.64
CA THR A 62 13.24 -4.94 4.74
C THR A 62 13.44 -5.91 5.91
N HIS A 63 12.77 -5.69 7.04
CA HIS A 63 12.81 -6.61 8.20
C HIS A 63 12.20 -7.97 7.84
N ILE A 64 11.10 -7.99 7.08
CA ILE A 64 10.50 -9.24 6.58
C ILE A 64 11.19 -9.85 5.33
N GLY A 65 12.37 -9.36 4.95
CA GLY A 65 13.20 -9.92 3.87
C GLY A 65 12.89 -9.43 2.44
N LEU A 66 11.86 -8.61 2.24
CA LEU A 66 11.45 -8.11 0.92
C LEU A 66 12.28 -6.91 0.40
N GLY A 67 13.26 -6.43 1.17
CA GLY A 67 14.04 -5.23 0.83
C GLY A 67 14.74 -5.31 -0.53
N ALA A 68 15.32 -6.47 -0.88
CA ALA A 68 15.97 -6.67 -2.17
C ALA A 68 14.98 -6.71 -3.34
N ALA A 69 13.81 -7.35 -3.15
CA ALA A 69 12.76 -7.42 -4.16
C ALA A 69 12.16 -6.02 -4.45
N LEU A 70 11.96 -5.21 -3.41
CA LEU A 70 11.51 -3.82 -3.56
C LEU A 70 12.55 -2.94 -4.24
N ALA A 71 13.83 -3.07 -3.90
CA ALA A 71 14.90 -2.31 -4.54
C ALA A 71 14.97 -2.56 -6.06
N ALA A 72 14.62 -3.75 -6.53
CA ALA A 72 14.59 -4.10 -7.96
C ALA A 72 13.44 -3.45 -8.75
N ILE A 73 12.38 -2.95 -8.09
CA ILE A 73 11.16 -2.43 -8.75
C ILE A 73 10.80 -0.98 -8.36
N SER A 74 11.57 -0.34 -7.48
CA SER A 74 11.26 0.98 -6.91
C SER A 74 12.04 2.13 -7.54
N ILE A 75 11.51 3.34 -7.42
CA ILE A 75 12.20 4.61 -7.73
C ILE A 75 12.18 5.46 -6.45
N THR A 76 13.35 5.92 -6.00
CA THR A 76 13.54 6.45 -4.65
C THR A 76 13.28 7.96 -4.54
N GLY A 77 12.59 8.37 -3.46
CA GLY A 77 12.37 9.77 -3.06
C GLY A 77 12.26 9.90 -1.53
N HIS A 78 12.25 11.13 -0.99
CA HIS A 78 12.44 11.37 0.45
C HIS A 78 11.12 11.78 1.20
N GLY A 79 10.49 10.84 1.94
CA GLY A 79 9.50 11.12 3.02
C GLY A 79 8.27 10.18 3.12
N LEU A 80 7.51 10.08 4.23
CA LEU A 80 7.78 10.48 5.64
C LEU A 80 7.09 9.53 6.68
N TYR A 81 5.88 9.86 7.19
CA TYR A 81 5.21 9.21 8.36
C TYR A 81 3.74 8.75 8.04
N SER A 82 3.16 7.72 8.72
CA SER A 82 1.90 7.01 8.30
C SER A 82 1.25 6.04 9.34
N TRP A 83 -0.09 5.81 9.36
CA TRP A 83 -0.82 4.77 10.17
C TRP A 83 -2.24 4.31 9.62
N PRO A 84 -2.92 3.25 10.16
CA PRO A 84 -4.01 2.45 9.47
C PRO A 84 -5.32 2.05 10.27
N LEU A 85 -6.40 1.48 9.60
CA LEU A 85 -7.59 0.71 10.17
C LEU A 85 -8.65 0.24 9.08
N TRP A 86 -9.44 -0.88 9.03
CA TRP A 86 -9.37 -2.35 9.43
C TRP A 86 -10.69 -3.20 9.07
N THR A 87 -10.61 -4.43 8.49
CA THR A 87 -11.56 -5.23 7.58
C THR A 87 -12.56 -6.24 8.22
N ALA A 88 -13.41 -7.04 7.49
CA ALA A 88 -14.72 -6.68 6.87
C ALA A 88 -15.66 -7.81 6.26
N ASP A 89 -15.33 -9.11 6.09
CA ASP A 89 -16.02 -10.00 5.09
C ASP A 89 -16.80 -11.28 5.53
N GLY A 90 -16.71 -11.77 6.77
CA GLY A 90 -17.83 -12.55 7.39
C GLY A 90 -17.88 -14.08 7.23
N GLN A 91 -16.77 -14.75 6.94
CA GLN A 91 -16.59 -16.17 7.33
C GLN A 91 -16.26 -16.27 8.84
N GLU A 92 -16.58 -17.39 9.50
CA GLU A 92 -16.40 -17.55 10.95
C GLU A 92 -15.10 -18.30 11.29
N TYR A 93 -14.25 -17.67 12.10
CA TYR A 93 -12.94 -18.19 12.50
C TYR A 93 -12.68 -17.90 13.98
N THR A 94 -12.08 -18.87 14.69
CA THR A 94 -11.59 -18.69 16.05
C THR A 94 -10.07 -18.61 16.07
N ALA A 95 -9.54 -17.47 16.50
CA ALA A 95 -8.12 -17.17 16.63
C ALA A 95 -7.85 -16.55 18.00
N ASP A 96 -6.60 -16.60 18.45
CA ASP A 96 -6.17 -16.06 19.74
C ASP A 96 -5.90 -14.54 19.62
N LEU A 97 -5.67 -14.06 18.39
CA LEU A 97 -5.63 -12.66 17.99
C LEU A 97 -6.23 -12.48 16.59
N ILE A 98 -6.94 -11.37 16.34
CA ILE A 98 -7.50 -11.01 15.03
C ILE A 98 -6.95 -9.64 14.61
N ILE A 99 -6.48 -9.55 13.36
CA ILE A 99 -5.83 -8.41 12.70
C ILE A 99 -6.47 -8.25 11.32
N THR A 100 -6.67 -7.04 10.77
CA THR A 100 -7.48 -6.90 9.54
C THR A 100 -6.99 -5.79 8.59
N ALA A 101 -6.51 -6.13 7.38
CA ALA A 101 -5.98 -5.16 6.39
C ALA A 101 -6.93 -4.86 5.21
N ASP A 102 -7.59 -3.70 5.31
CA ASP A 102 -8.93 -3.46 4.73
C ASP A 102 -8.98 -2.61 3.45
N GLY A 103 -8.11 -1.60 3.42
CA GLY A 103 -8.40 -0.37 2.70
C GLY A 103 -9.44 0.49 3.44
N ILE A 104 -10.10 1.39 2.70
CA ILE A 104 -10.86 2.51 3.30
C ILE A 104 -12.33 2.18 3.63
N LYS A 105 -12.92 1.18 2.97
CA LYS A 105 -14.38 0.87 2.99
C LYS A 105 -14.77 -0.12 4.10
N SER A 106 -14.24 0.12 5.28
CA SER A 106 -14.38 -0.75 6.45
C SER A 106 -15.82 -0.99 6.88
N LYS A 107 -16.14 -2.26 7.16
CA LYS A 107 -17.31 -2.64 7.97
C LYS A 107 -16.98 -2.82 9.46
N ILE A 108 -15.78 -3.28 9.82
CA ILE A 108 -15.43 -3.49 11.24
C ILE A 108 -15.20 -2.16 11.98
N ARG A 109 -14.76 -1.09 11.31
CA ARG A 109 -14.69 0.26 11.88
C ARG A 109 -16.06 0.81 12.29
N GLN A 110 -17.14 0.42 11.60
CA GLN A 110 -18.52 0.74 11.97
C GLN A 110 -18.95 -0.04 13.22
N ILE A 111 -18.57 -1.31 13.33
CA ILE A 111 -18.88 -2.18 14.49
C ILE A 111 -18.12 -1.74 15.75
N ILE A 112 -16.85 -1.34 15.63
CA ILE A 112 -16.01 -0.90 16.76
C ILE A 112 -16.42 0.50 17.27
N TYR A 113 -16.96 1.37 16.39
CA TYR A 113 -17.30 2.75 16.73
C TYR A 113 -18.73 3.12 16.29
N PRO A 114 -19.78 2.49 16.86
CA PRO A 114 -21.17 2.69 16.41
C PRO A 114 -21.63 4.15 16.56
N ASP A 115 -21.18 4.86 17.59
CA ASP A 115 -21.55 6.26 17.87
C ASP A 115 -20.69 7.29 17.12
N ARG A 116 -19.90 6.89 16.12
CA ARG A 116 -19.03 7.79 15.34
C ARG A 116 -19.38 7.78 13.86
N ALA A 117 -19.35 8.96 13.26
CA ALA A 117 -19.32 9.09 11.80
C ALA A 117 -17.97 8.55 11.27
N VAL A 118 -17.99 7.31 10.77
CA VAL A 118 -16.80 6.61 10.23
C VAL A 118 -16.83 6.42 8.71
N GLU A 119 -17.81 7.03 8.05
CA GLU A 119 -17.93 7.05 6.59
C GLU A 119 -16.85 7.93 5.94
N PRO A 120 -16.37 7.58 4.73
CA PRO A 120 -15.46 8.43 3.98
C PRO A 120 -16.13 9.77 3.64
N VAL A 121 -15.56 10.88 4.12
CA VAL A 121 -15.98 12.22 3.71
C VAL A 121 -15.60 12.42 2.24
N PRO A 122 -16.55 12.65 1.32
CA PRO A 122 -16.22 12.96 -0.06
C PRO A 122 -15.53 14.32 -0.14
N THR A 123 -14.39 14.38 -0.82
CA THR A 123 -13.68 15.64 -1.10
C THR A 123 -13.93 16.04 -2.56
N PRO A 124 -13.83 17.34 -2.93
CA PRO A 124 -14.13 17.79 -4.29
C PRO A 124 -13.05 17.40 -5.32
N GLU A 125 -11.89 16.93 -4.88
CA GLU A 125 -10.80 16.50 -5.74
C GLU A 125 -11.10 15.15 -6.40
N CYS A 126 -10.88 15.07 -7.72
CA CYS A 126 -10.90 13.82 -8.48
C CYS A 126 -9.52 13.61 -9.12
N ILE A 127 -8.98 12.40 -8.98
CA ILE A 127 -7.70 11.99 -9.57
C ILE A 127 -7.97 11.24 -10.87
N PHE A 128 -7.23 11.56 -11.92
CA PHE A 128 -7.41 10.99 -13.27
C PHE A 128 -6.17 10.19 -13.69
N PRO A 129 -5.94 9.00 -13.12
CA PRO A 129 -4.72 8.24 -13.34
C PRO A 129 -4.64 7.77 -14.79
N SER A 130 -3.49 7.99 -15.42
CA SER A 130 -3.22 7.57 -16.80
C SER A 130 -1.78 7.11 -16.98
N GLN A 131 -1.54 6.25 -17.97
CA GLN A 131 -0.20 5.82 -18.38
C GLN A 131 -0.05 5.90 -19.89
N VAL A 132 1.09 6.41 -20.36
CA VAL A 132 1.46 6.47 -21.78
C VAL A 132 2.84 5.83 -21.97
N PRO A 133 3.04 4.89 -22.90
CA PRO A 133 4.36 4.33 -23.18
C PRO A 133 5.38 5.41 -23.57
N ARG A 134 6.56 5.46 -22.90
CA ARG A 134 7.57 6.52 -23.15
C ARG A 134 8.03 6.58 -24.61
N ARG A 135 7.96 5.48 -25.35
CA ARG A 135 8.25 5.43 -26.80
C ARG A 135 7.37 6.34 -27.66
N ILE A 136 6.19 6.75 -27.16
CA ILE A 136 5.26 7.67 -27.85
C ILE A 136 5.60 9.13 -27.51
N LEU A 137 6.08 9.39 -26.28
CA LEU A 137 6.42 10.73 -25.81
C LEU A 137 7.85 11.15 -26.19
N LYS A 138 8.77 10.21 -26.37
CA LYS A 138 10.19 10.45 -26.70
C LYS A 138 10.43 11.21 -28.02
N SER A 139 9.44 11.27 -28.91
CA SER A 139 9.51 11.97 -30.20
C SER A 139 8.89 13.37 -30.18
N ASP A 140 8.54 13.90 -29.01
CA ASP A 140 8.03 15.25 -28.84
C ASP A 140 8.97 16.04 -27.90
N ASP A 141 9.75 16.95 -28.49
CA ASP A 141 10.78 17.74 -27.82
C ASP A 141 10.23 18.58 -26.64
N ARG A 142 8.93 18.87 -26.63
CA ARG A 142 8.26 19.62 -25.56
C ARG A 142 8.12 18.82 -24.27
N VAL A 143 8.13 17.49 -24.36
CA VAL A 143 7.99 16.58 -23.21
C VAL A 143 9.22 15.71 -22.98
N ALA A 144 10.13 15.56 -23.96
CA ALA A 144 11.36 14.79 -23.80
C ALA A 144 12.18 15.15 -22.53
N PRO A 145 12.37 16.43 -22.14
CA PRO A 145 13.06 16.79 -20.89
C PRO A 145 12.38 16.24 -19.63
N TYR A 146 11.06 16.01 -19.67
CA TYR A 146 10.29 15.48 -18.55
C TYR A 146 10.36 13.94 -18.42
N LEU A 147 11.04 13.27 -19.34
CA LEU A 147 11.15 11.80 -19.39
C LEU A 147 12.45 11.25 -18.76
N GLU A 148 13.31 12.11 -18.21
CA GLU A 148 14.61 11.71 -17.67
C GLU A 148 14.50 10.79 -16.43
N PRO A 149 15.45 9.84 -16.23
CA PRO A 149 15.41 8.92 -15.09
C PRO A 149 15.37 9.63 -13.74
N ASN A 150 14.65 9.05 -12.78
CA ASN A 150 14.49 9.55 -11.41
C ASN A 150 13.86 10.96 -11.28
N THR A 151 13.34 11.54 -12.36
CA THR A 151 12.61 12.81 -12.30
C THR A 151 11.14 12.59 -11.91
N THR A 152 10.53 13.63 -11.34
CA THR A 152 9.08 13.71 -11.09
C THR A 152 8.65 15.15 -11.27
N HIS A 153 7.63 15.39 -12.08
CA HIS A 153 7.22 16.71 -12.54
C HIS A 153 5.83 17.04 -12.02
N GLY A 154 5.74 18.13 -11.25
CA GLY A 154 4.48 18.69 -10.80
C GLY A 154 4.12 19.93 -11.61
N THR A 155 2.91 19.97 -12.18
CA THR A 155 2.30 21.22 -12.68
C THR A 155 1.20 21.64 -11.72
N LEU A 156 1.17 22.93 -11.36
CA LEU A 156 0.18 23.51 -10.44
C LEU A 156 -0.59 24.63 -11.16
N GLY A 157 -1.90 24.69 -10.95
CA GLY A 157 -2.77 25.74 -11.45
C GLY A 157 -4.02 25.93 -10.59
N PRO A 158 -4.89 26.90 -10.92
CA PRO A 158 -6.13 27.14 -10.17
C PRO A 158 -7.01 25.89 -10.13
N SER A 159 -7.23 25.37 -8.92
CA SER A 159 -8.02 24.17 -8.61
C SER A 159 -7.61 22.89 -9.38
N LYS A 160 -6.37 22.82 -9.89
CA LYS A 160 -5.86 21.67 -10.65
C LYS A 160 -4.36 21.47 -10.43
N PHE A 161 -3.93 20.22 -10.35
CA PHE A 161 -2.53 19.85 -10.46
C PHE A 161 -2.39 18.61 -11.36
N SER A 162 -1.16 18.32 -11.78
CA SER A 162 -0.79 17.01 -12.33
C SER A 162 0.60 16.62 -11.85
N ILE A 163 0.77 15.36 -11.46
CA ILE A 163 2.05 14.76 -11.08
C ILE A 163 2.41 13.69 -12.10
N CYS A 164 3.56 13.85 -12.75
CA CYS A 164 4.02 13.01 -13.85
C CYS A 164 5.38 12.38 -13.53
N ARG A 165 5.55 11.08 -13.79
CA ARG A 165 6.83 10.36 -13.61
C ARG A 165 7.01 9.19 -14.57
N ALA A 166 8.26 8.88 -14.89
CA ALA A 166 8.61 7.62 -15.57
C ALA A 166 8.39 6.42 -14.62
N THR A 167 8.00 5.27 -15.19
CA THR A 167 7.93 3.97 -14.48
C THR A 167 9.07 3.05 -14.94
N VAL A 168 9.39 2.04 -14.12
CA VAL A 168 10.43 1.03 -14.45
C VAL A 168 10.07 0.20 -15.69
N GLU A 169 8.79 0.06 -15.99
CA GLU A 169 8.25 -0.65 -17.17
C GLU A 169 8.40 0.14 -18.48
N GLY A 170 8.94 1.36 -18.43
CA GLY A 170 9.08 2.22 -19.61
C GLY A 170 7.81 2.99 -19.98
N ASN A 171 6.81 3.04 -19.09
CA ASN A 171 5.67 3.95 -19.22
C ASN A 171 5.97 5.31 -18.56
N PHE A 172 5.12 6.29 -18.83
CA PHE A 172 5.05 7.57 -18.16
C PHE A 172 3.67 7.66 -17.51
N ALA A 173 3.63 7.71 -16.19
CA ALA A 173 2.41 7.77 -15.40
C ALA A 173 2.09 9.24 -15.07
N MET A 174 0.82 9.61 -15.16
CA MET A 174 0.28 10.92 -14.80
C MET A 174 -0.92 10.75 -13.87
N THR A 175 -1.04 11.64 -12.88
CA THR A 175 -1.99 11.60 -11.76
C THR A 175 -2.50 13.01 -11.48
#